data_AF-A0A510UKC8-F1
#
_entry.id   AF-A0A510UKC8-F1
#
_cell.length_a   1.000
_cell.length_b   1.000
_cell.length_c   1.000
_cell.angle_alpha   90.00
_cell.angle_beta   90.00
_cell.angle_gamma   90.00
#
_symmetry.space_group_name_H-M   'P 1'
#
loop_
_entity.id
_entity.type
_entity.pdbx_description
1 polymer ?
#
loop_
_entity_poly.entity_id
_entity_poly.type
_entity_poly.pdbx_seq_one_letter_code
_entity_poly.pdbx_strand_id
1 'polypeptide(L)'
;MIKAIPDLITFDNLITAPMHGYAHAQDYYQQCSGLQFLDRIDIPTRIIHSKDDPFMTNAVIPTHPLPNCVHYQLTEHGGHVGFIDGSITKPNFWLESTVNHWFQKIL
;
A
#
# COMPACT_ATOMS: atom_id res chain seq x y z
N MET A 1 -11.74 -2.99 -26.98
CA MET A 1 -11.43 -1.80 -26.17
C MET A 1 -10.35 -2.06 -25.12
N ILE A 2 -10.54 -2.97 -24.16
CA ILE A 2 -9.54 -3.19 -23.07
C ILE A 2 -8.20 -3.76 -23.57
N LYS A 3 -8.19 -4.59 -24.63
CA LYS A 3 -6.97 -5.25 -25.16
C LYS A 3 -5.86 -4.31 -25.70
N ALA A 4 -6.10 -3.01 -25.83
CA ALA A 4 -5.14 -2.05 -26.41
C ALA A 4 -4.62 -1.02 -25.39
N ILE A 5 -4.94 -1.19 -24.10
CA ILE A 5 -4.49 -0.26 -23.05
C ILE A 5 -3.11 -0.74 -22.54
N PRO A 6 -2.05 0.09 -22.65
CA PRO A 6 -0.68 -0.35 -22.39
C PRO A 6 -0.30 -0.38 -20.90
N ASP A 7 -0.98 0.41 -20.06
CA ASP A 7 -0.65 0.57 -18.65
C ASP A 7 -1.87 0.95 -17.80
N LEU A 8 -1.70 0.84 -16.47
CA LEU A 8 -2.75 1.09 -15.51
C LEU A 8 -3.17 2.57 -15.45
N ILE A 9 -2.24 3.50 -15.64
CA ILE A 9 -2.54 4.94 -15.64
C ILE A 9 -3.47 5.27 -16.81
N THR A 10 -3.23 4.69 -17.98
CA THR A 10 -4.08 4.85 -19.17
C THR A 10 -5.44 4.20 -18.95
N PHE A 11 -5.48 3.03 -18.32
CA PHE A 11 -6.74 2.41 -17.92
C PHE A 11 -7.55 3.31 -16.98
N ASP A 12 -6.89 3.86 -15.96
CA ASP A 12 -7.53 4.70 -14.97
C ASP A 12 -7.97 6.04 -15.54
N ASN A 13 -7.22 6.61 -16.48
CA ASN A 13 -7.63 7.82 -17.19
C ASN A 13 -8.86 7.62 -18.07
N LEU A 14 -8.97 6.48 -18.76
CA LEU A 14 -10.03 6.24 -19.74
C LEU A 14 -11.28 5.62 -19.13
N ILE A 15 -11.14 4.90 -18.01
CA ILE A 15 -12.20 4.08 -17.44
C ILE A 15 -12.45 4.46 -15.99
N THR A 16 -11.48 4.25 -15.10
CA THR A 16 -11.69 4.39 -13.65
C THR A 16 -12.08 5.82 -13.26
N ALA A 17 -11.32 6.82 -13.67
CA ALA A 17 -11.59 8.21 -13.32
C ALA A 17 -12.94 8.70 -13.87
N PRO A 18 -13.26 8.55 -15.18
CA PRO A 18 -14.56 8.97 -15.70
C PRO A 18 -15.76 8.23 -15.07
N MET A 19 -15.63 6.92 -14.82
CA MET A 19 -16.73 6.15 -14.21
C MET A 19 -17.05 6.60 -12.78
N HIS A 20 -16.06 7.10 -12.05
CA HIS A 20 -16.21 7.47 -10.64
C HIS A 20 -16.21 9.00 -10.43
N GLY A 21 -16.26 9.79 -11.50
CA GLY A 21 -16.38 11.25 -11.43
C GLY A 21 -15.08 12.00 -11.12
N TYR A 22 -13.93 11.36 -11.28
CA TYR A 22 -12.62 12.02 -11.16
C TYR A 22 -12.18 12.64 -12.50
N ALA A 23 -11.38 13.69 -12.45
CA ALA A 23 -10.92 14.41 -13.64
C ALA A 23 -9.98 13.56 -14.51
N HIS A 24 -9.10 12.77 -13.88
CA HIS A 24 -8.10 11.91 -14.52
C HIS A 24 -7.50 10.95 -13.47
N ALA A 25 -6.65 10.01 -13.88
CA ALA A 25 -6.02 9.02 -13.00
C ALA A 25 -5.30 9.64 -11.80
N GLN A 26 -4.52 10.72 -12.02
CA GLN A 26 -3.81 11.38 -10.93
C GLN A 26 -4.77 12.04 -9.89
N ASP A 27 -5.91 12.55 -10.33
CA ASP A 27 -6.93 13.14 -9.45
C ASP A 27 -7.58 12.03 -8.62
N TYR A 28 -7.92 10.92 -9.27
CA TYR A 28 -8.36 9.69 -8.59
C TYR A 28 -7.34 9.22 -7.54
N TYR A 29 -6.05 9.09 -7.88
CA TYR A 29 -5.02 8.66 -6.93
C TYR A 29 -4.85 9.63 -5.76
N GLN A 30 -4.90 10.94 -6.01
CA GLN A 30 -4.77 11.94 -4.95
C GLN A 30 -5.96 11.90 -3.99
N GLN A 31 -7.19 11.83 -4.51
CA GLN A 31 -8.40 11.83 -3.68
C GLN A 31 -8.59 10.50 -2.93
N CYS A 32 -8.23 9.37 -3.54
CA CYS A 32 -8.35 8.06 -2.92
C CYS A 32 -7.12 7.61 -2.12
N SER A 33 -6.04 8.41 -2.10
CA SER A 33 -4.85 8.07 -1.32
C SER A 33 -5.15 8.06 0.18
N GLY A 34 -4.77 6.96 0.84
CA GLY A 34 -4.80 6.82 2.30
C GLY A 34 -3.88 7.79 3.05
N LEU A 35 -2.86 8.33 2.37
CA LEU A 35 -1.79 9.13 2.97
C LEU A 35 -2.31 10.33 3.76
N GLN A 36 -3.29 11.04 3.20
CA GLN A 36 -3.91 12.23 3.82
C GLN A 36 -4.81 11.93 5.03
N PHE A 37 -5.13 10.65 5.25
CA PHE A 37 -6.00 10.20 6.34
C PHE A 37 -5.22 9.57 7.49
N LEU A 38 -3.91 9.32 7.33
CA LEU A 38 -3.09 8.66 8.36
C LEU A 38 -3.10 9.41 9.70
N ASP A 39 -3.15 10.74 9.66
CA ASP A 39 -3.17 11.58 10.87
C ASP A 39 -4.48 11.47 11.66
N ARG A 40 -5.52 10.88 11.08
CA ARG A 40 -6.84 10.69 11.71
C ARG A 40 -7.00 9.33 12.38
N ILE A 41 -6.00 8.47 12.29
CA ILE A 41 -6.03 7.15 12.92
C ILE A 41 -5.91 7.33 14.44
N ASP A 42 -6.91 6.82 15.17
CA ASP A 42 -7.02 6.92 16.64
C ASP A 42 -6.90 5.56 17.35
N ILE A 43 -6.90 4.46 16.60
CA ILE A 43 -6.72 3.10 17.11
C ILE A 43 -5.32 2.56 16.80
N PRO A 44 -4.78 1.65 17.64
CA PRO A 44 -3.53 0.95 17.35
C PRO A 44 -3.56 0.32 15.95
N THR A 45 -2.70 0.79 15.06
CA THR A 45 -2.69 0.40 13.65
C THR A 45 -1.27 0.07 13.23
N ARG A 46 -1.08 -1.08 12.57
CA ARG A 46 0.20 -1.45 11.96
C ARG A 46 0.06 -1.39 10.44
N ILE A 47 0.96 -0.66 9.80
CA ILE A 47 1.04 -0.54 8.33
C ILE A 47 2.34 -1.19 7.90
N ILE A 48 2.26 -2.13 6.96
CA ILE A 48 3.43 -2.79 6.37
C ILE A 48 3.43 -2.44 4.89
N HIS A 49 4.53 -1.84 4.43
CA HIS A 49 4.68 -1.33 3.08
C HIS A 49 6.08 -1.66 2.56
N SER A 50 6.23 -1.81 1.24
CA SER A 50 7.50 -2.12 0.61
C SER A 50 7.88 -1.08 -0.45
N LYS A 51 9.17 -0.71 -0.50
CA LYS A 51 9.69 0.24 -1.49
C LYS A 51 9.73 -0.31 -2.91
N ASP A 52 9.81 -1.63 -3.07
CA ASP A 52 9.84 -2.31 -4.37
C ASP A 52 8.47 -2.82 -4.83
N ASP A 53 7.38 -2.31 -4.24
CA ASP A 53 6.01 -2.57 -4.71
C ASP A 53 5.80 -1.97 -6.11
N PRO A 54 5.45 -2.78 -7.14
CA PRO A 54 5.28 -2.31 -8.52
C PRO A 54 4.01 -1.46 -8.74
N PHE A 55 3.08 -1.43 -7.80
CA PHE A 55 1.85 -0.61 -7.86
C PHE A 55 1.97 0.69 -7.08
N MET A 56 2.84 0.75 -6.08
CA MET A 56 3.04 1.92 -5.23
C MET A 56 4.28 2.70 -5.67
N THR A 57 4.29 4.00 -5.39
CA THR A 57 5.46 4.85 -5.66
C THR A 57 5.96 5.47 -4.37
N ASN A 58 7.17 6.03 -4.39
CA ASN A 58 7.69 6.77 -3.25
C ASN A 58 6.79 7.93 -2.81
N ALA A 59 5.89 8.43 -3.68
CA ALA A 59 4.95 9.49 -3.35
C ALA A 59 3.89 9.08 -2.31
N VAL A 60 3.66 7.78 -2.09
CA VAL A 60 2.72 7.29 -1.06
C VAL A 60 3.40 6.94 0.26
N ILE A 61 4.71 7.15 0.38
CA ILE A 61 5.46 6.95 1.62
C ILE A 61 5.30 8.20 2.50
N PRO A 62 4.88 8.06 3.78
CA PRO A 62 4.80 9.19 4.70
C PRO A 62 6.15 9.87 4.88
N THR A 63 6.17 11.20 4.76
CA THR A 63 7.37 12.04 4.93
C THR A 63 7.35 12.84 6.23
N HIS A 64 6.23 12.78 6.95
CA HIS A 64 6.02 13.43 8.24
C HIS A 64 5.81 12.41 9.35
N PRO A 65 5.99 12.80 10.63
CA PRO A 65 5.71 11.93 11.76
C PRO A 65 4.24 11.50 11.79
N LEU A 66 4.00 10.20 11.97
CA LEU A 66 2.67 9.62 12.10
C LEU A 66 2.20 9.65 13.57
N PRO A 67 0.89 9.53 13.83
CA PRO A 67 0.38 9.38 15.19
C PRO A 67 1.06 8.23 15.93
N ASN A 68 1.24 8.36 17.25
CA ASN A 68 1.92 7.36 18.08
C ASN A 68 1.25 5.97 18.07
N CYS A 69 -0.04 5.88 17.75
CA CYS A 69 -0.76 4.62 17.59
C CYS A 69 -0.52 3.94 16.24
N VAL A 70 0.15 4.62 15.29
CA VAL A 70 0.47 4.09 13.96
C VAL A 70 1.90 3.55 13.93
N HIS A 71 2.01 2.24 13.79
CA HIS A 71 3.27 1.53 13.63
C HIS A 71 3.51 1.28 12.14
N TYR A 72 4.23 2.19 11.50
CA TYR A 72 4.58 2.09 10.09
C TYR A 72 5.91 1.35 9.88
N GLN A 73 5.87 0.26 9.10
CA GLN A 73 7.01 -0.57 8.75
C GLN A 73 7.22 -0.51 7.23
N LEU A 74 8.27 0.19 6.81
CA LEU A 74 8.70 0.22 5.42
C LEU A 74 9.86 -0.75 5.22
N THR A 75 9.72 -1.69 4.29
CA THR A 75 10.78 -2.63 3.91
C THR A 75 11.43 -2.22 2.60
N GLU A 76 12.72 -2.54 2.43
CA GLU A 76 13.39 -2.36 1.13
C GLU A 76 12.83 -3.32 0.08
N HIS A 77 12.45 -4.52 0.52
CA HIS A 77 11.95 -5.60 -0.33
C HIS A 77 10.71 -6.28 0.24
N GLY A 78 9.82 -6.74 -0.63
CA GLY A 78 8.59 -7.44 -0.26
C GLY A 78 7.54 -7.48 -1.38
N GLY A 79 7.66 -6.58 -2.35
CA GLY A 79 6.72 -6.41 -3.45
C GLY A 79 5.31 -6.06 -2.98
N HIS A 80 4.32 -6.32 -3.82
CA HIS A 80 2.92 -5.98 -3.54
C HIS A 80 2.22 -6.97 -2.59
N VAL A 81 2.52 -8.28 -2.71
CA VAL A 81 1.73 -9.36 -2.08
C VAL A 81 2.56 -10.44 -1.38
N GLY A 82 3.88 -10.27 -1.29
CA GLY A 82 4.78 -11.34 -0.88
C GLY A 82 5.12 -11.28 0.60
N PHE A 83 5.93 -10.29 0.97
CA PHE A 83 6.61 -10.26 2.27
C PHE A 83 7.14 -11.66 2.65
N ILE A 84 7.87 -12.26 1.69
CA ILE A 84 8.48 -13.58 1.76
C ILE A 84 9.99 -13.38 1.84
N ASP A 85 10.66 -14.08 2.75
CA ASP A 85 12.12 -14.21 2.76
C ASP A 85 12.53 -15.69 2.83
N GLY A 86 13.81 -15.95 3.08
CA GLY A 86 14.36 -17.31 3.12
C GLY A 86 14.77 -17.83 1.74
N SER A 87 14.73 -19.14 1.57
CA SER A 87 15.14 -19.79 0.31
C SER A 87 13.93 -20.34 -0.45
N ILE A 88 14.09 -20.61 -1.74
CA ILE A 88 13.05 -21.25 -2.57
C ILE A 88 12.57 -22.58 -1.96
N THR A 89 13.47 -23.32 -1.30
CA THR A 89 13.17 -24.61 -0.65
C THR A 89 12.65 -24.48 0.77
N LYS A 90 12.81 -23.32 1.41
CA LYS A 90 12.33 -23.00 2.76
C LYS A 90 11.88 -21.53 2.79
N PRO A 91 10.78 -21.20 2.11
CA PRO A 91 10.26 -19.84 2.14
C PRO A 91 9.70 -19.54 3.53
N ASN A 92 9.91 -18.32 3.99
CA ASN A 92 9.35 -17.81 5.22
C ASN A 92 8.39 -16.66 4.90
N PHE A 93 7.10 -16.91 5.16
CA PHE A 93 6.01 -15.97 4.95
C PHE A 93 5.84 -15.10 6.20
N TRP A 94 6.76 -14.16 6.40
CA TRP A 94 6.88 -13.45 7.67
C TRP A 94 5.69 -12.51 7.95
N LEU A 95 4.90 -12.14 6.95
CA LEU A 95 3.68 -11.36 7.13
C LEU A 95 2.72 -12.05 8.11
N GLU A 96 2.47 -13.34 7.93
CA GLU A 96 1.53 -14.11 8.76
C GLU A 96 1.97 -14.11 10.23
N SER A 97 3.25 -14.38 10.44
CA SER A 97 3.87 -14.31 11.77
C SER A 97 3.72 -12.92 12.36
N THR A 98 3.99 -11.87 11.58
CA THR A 98 3.95 -10.48 12.04
C THR A 98 2.54 -10.04 12.44
N VAL A 99 1.53 -10.43 11.66
CA VAL A 99 0.12 -10.16 11.95
C VAL A 99 -0.30 -10.85 13.26
N ASN A 100 0.07 -12.11 13.45
CA ASN A 100 -0.22 -12.84 14.69
C ASN A 100 0.41 -12.17 15.92
N HIS A 101 1.70 -11.81 15.85
CA HIS A 101 2.38 -11.12 16.95
C HIS A 101 1.77 -9.74 17.23
N TRP A 102 1.30 -9.03 16.20
CA TRP A 102 0.63 -7.74 16.38
C TRP A 102 -0.66 -7.90 17.18
N PHE A 103 -1.53 -8.85 16.81
CA PHE A 103 -2.77 -9.09 17.53
C PHE A 103 -2.56 -9.54 18.98
N GLN A 104 -1.56 -10.38 19.24
CA GLN A 104 -1.19 -10.78 20.61
C GLN A 104 -0.71 -9.62 21.49
N LYS A 105 -0.24 -8.52 20.89
CA LYS A 105 0.24 -7.34 21.63
C LYS A 105 -0.88 -6.36 21.96
N ILE A 106 -1.91 -6.28 21.11
CA ILE A 106 -2.98 -5.28 21.24
C ILE A 106 -4.27 -5.82 21.87
N LEU A 107 -4.45 -7.14 21.89
CA LEU A 107 -5.50 -7.84 22.63
C LEU A 107 -5.03 -8.20 24.03
#